data_AF-A0A536HIK2-F1
#
_entry.id   AF-A0A536HIK2-F1
#
_cell.length_a   1.000
_cell.length_b   1.000
_cell.length_c   1.000
_cell.angle_alpha   90.00
_cell.angle_beta   90.00
_cell.angle_gamma   90.00
#
_symmetry.space_group_name_H-M   'P 1'
#
loop_
_entity.id
_entity.type
_entity.pdbx_description
1 polymer ?
#
loop_
_entity_poly.entity_id
_entity_poly.type
_entity_poly.pdbx_seq_one_letter_code
_entity_poly.pdbx_strand_id
1 'polypeptide(L)'
;MKRRDREKGNIRLVNDTIYLDPNGGVLSHITCWRPRSGDPDPEHPGEKHVTMNYRPTDAGDPCPCGSGKRFGSCCQPLPYWRPVCPNPGMQGYSLIRLQSARFTNILRDEVYACLQDNKRLYCTEDTPHRVFWAYWGDPAIDVRHGRLCFGDFELQENHTLLITALSDARMEALLEVVRPLKLGTPQIQVEPVQYVEKPGRKAPTRKRRRKS
;
A
#
# COMPACT_ATOMS: atom_id res chain seq x y z
N MET A 1 -18.05 -0.81 39.24
CA MET A 1 -18.41 -0.73 37.80
C MET A 1 -17.12 -0.82 36.99
N LYS A 2 -16.86 -1.95 36.31
CA LYS A 2 -15.63 -2.21 35.51
C LYS A 2 -15.93 -2.01 34.01
N ARG A 3 -14.86 -1.78 33.22
CA ARG A 3 -14.70 -1.84 31.74
C ARG A 3 -14.89 -0.48 31.03
N ARG A 4 -14.08 -0.08 30.05
CA ARG A 4 -12.92 -0.67 29.35
C ARG A 4 -12.24 0.47 28.54
N ASP A 5 -10.93 0.38 28.34
CA ASP A 5 -10.16 1.14 27.35
C ASP A 5 -10.85 1.14 25.97
N ARG A 6 -10.81 2.29 25.29
CA ARG A 6 -11.12 2.37 23.86
C ARG A 6 -10.10 3.30 23.20
N GLU A 7 -9.07 2.67 22.63
CA GLU A 7 -8.09 3.26 21.71
C GLU A 7 -8.79 4.07 20.62
N LYS A 8 -8.35 5.32 20.42
CA LYS A 8 -8.79 6.17 19.31
C LYS A 8 -7.86 5.97 18.12
N GLY A 9 -8.17 4.97 17.28
CA GLY A 9 -7.59 4.79 15.95
C GLY A 9 -8.07 5.85 14.95
N ASN A 10 -7.65 7.11 15.13
CA ASN A 10 -7.94 8.18 14.18
C ASN A 10 -6.88 8.20 13.06
N ILE A 11 -7.20 7.51 11.97
CA ILE A 11 -6.47 7.58 10.69
C ILE A 11 -6.78 8.95 10.05
N ARG A 12 -5.79 9.85 9.97
CA ARG A 12 -5.90 11.16 9.29
C ARG A 12 -5.49 11.03 7.83
N LEU A 13 -6.39 11.42 6.93
CA LEU A 13 -6.14 11.65 5.50
C LEU A 13 -5.23 12.86 5.35
N VAL A 14 -4.06 12.70 4.71
CA VAL A 14 -3.05 13.76 4.64
C VAL A 14 -3.26 14.63 3.40
N ASN A 15 -4.10 15.66 3.53
CA ASN A 15 -4.03 16.83 2.63
C ASN A 15 -3.11 17.93 3.18
N ASP A 16 -2.59 17.80 4.41
CA ASP A 16 -1.68 18.77 5.04
C ASP A 16 -0.59 18.06 5.86
N THR A 17 0.50 17.64 5.22
CA THR A 17 1.69 17.12 5.91
C THR A 17 2.27 18.13 6.91
N ILE A 18 1.99 19.42 6.74
CA ILE A 18 2.47 20.54 7.57
C ILE A 18 1.97 20.50 9.03
N TYR A 19 0.84 19.84 9.31
CA TYR A 19 0.27 19.74 10.67
C TYR A 19 0.61 18.41 11.36
N LEU A 20 1.38 17.55 10.70
CA LEU A 20 1.82 16.28 11.28
C LEU A 20 3.04 16.50 12.16
N ASP A 21 3.16 15.71 13.22
CA ASP A 21 4.42 15.64 13.97
C ASP A 21 5.46 14.91 13.10
N PRO A 22 6.51 15.58 12.60
CA PRO A 22 7.53 14.94 11.76
C PRO A 22 8.21 13.76 12.44
N ASN A 23 8.22 13.70 13.78
CA ASN A 23 8.91 12.68 14.55
C ASN A 23 7.96 11.75 15.32
N GLY A 24 6.64 11.92 15.19
CA GLY A 24 5.66 11.14 15.95
C GLY A 24 5.10 9.94 15.19
N GLY A 25 5.63 9.61 14.01
CA GLY A 25 5.02 8.60 13.15
C GLY A 25 5.60 8.49 11.74
N VAL A 26 4.92 7.68 10.94
CA VAL A 26 5.25 7.42 9.53
C VAL A 26 4.06 7.74 8.61
N LEU A 27 4.34 7.95 7.33
CA LEU A 27 3.32 8.03 6.30
C LEU A 27 3.03 6.62 5.75
N SER A 28 1.76 6.27 5.61
CA SER A 28 1.31 4.96 5.12
C SER A 28 0.45 5.15 3.87
N HIS A 29 0.86 4.56 2.75
CA HIS A 29 0.03 4.49 1.56
C HIS A 29 -0.91 3.30 1.67
N ILE A 30 -2.19 3.55 1.39
CA ILE A 30 -3.24 2.55 1.31
C ILE A 30 -3.88 2.70 -0.05
N THR A 31 -3.94 1.61 -0.81
CA THR A 31 -4.72 1.52 -2.05
C THR A 31 -5.99 0.77 -1.71
N CYS A 32 -7.13 1.36 -2.01
CA CYS A 32 -8.43 0.69 -1.92
C CYS A 32 -9.04 0.62 -3.32
N TRP A 33 -9.81 -0.43 -3.57
CA TRP A 33 -10.79 -0.45 -4.64
C TRP A 33 -12.16 -0.11 -4.06
N ARG A 34 -12.93 0.73 -4.75
CA ARG A 34 -14.29 1.08 -4.34
C ARG A 34 -15.22 1.23 -5.55
N PRO A 35 -16.54 1.02 -5.38
CA PRO A 35 -17.55 1.47 -6.33
C PRO A 35 -17.37 2.95 -6.67
N ARG A 36 -17.63 3.35 -7.91
CA ARG A 36 -17.74 4.78 -8.25
C ARG A 36 -19.04 5.34 -7.68
N SER A 37 -18.97 6.57 -7.19
CA SER A 37 -20.15 7.23 -6.62
C SER A 37 -21.18 7.51 -7.73
N GLY A 38 -22.37 6.92 -7.60
CA GLY A 38 -23.49 7.14 -8.53
C GLY A 38 -23.61 6.10 -9.65
N ASP A 39 -22.72 5.09 -9.70
CA ASP A 39 -22.88 3.99 -10.65
C ASP A 39 -24.02 3.05 -10.21
N PRO A 40 -24.88 2.61 -11.15
CA PRO A 40 -26.04 1.77 -10.85
C PRO A 40 -25.64 0.34 -10.47
N ASP A 41 -24.46 -0.09 -10.91
CA ASP A 41 -23.82 -1.33 -10.47
C ASP A 41 -22.67 -0.95 -9.51
N PRO A 42 -22.84 -1.17 -8.20
CA PRO A 42 -21.79 -0.87 -7.24
C PRO A 42 -20.53 -1.70 -7.48
N GLU A 43 -20.64 -2.85 -8.13
CA GLU A 43 -19.50 -3.75 -8.35
C GLU A 43 -18.76 -3.41 -9.67
N HIS A 44 -19.38 -2.71 -10.64
CA HIS A 44 -18.73 -2.32 -11.91
C HIS A 44 -19.27 -1.04 -12.60
N PRO A 45 -18.41 -0.17 -13.15
CA PRO A 45 -16.96 -0.11 -12.97
C PRO A 45 -16.58 0.66 -11.70
N GLY A 46 -15.74 0.07 -10.85
CA GLY A 46 -15.18 0.79 -9.69
C GLY A 46 -14.02 1.71 -10.04
N GLU A 47 -13.35 2.22 -9.00
CA GLU A 47 -12.13 3.00 -9.10
C GLU A 47 -11.12 2.61 -8.01
N LYS A 48 -9.83 2.78 -8.33
CA LYS A 48 -8.77 2.71 -7.32
C LYS A 48 -8.62 4.05 -6.64
N HIS A 49 -8.77 4.02 -5.33
CA HIS A 49 -8.51 5.15 -4.47
C HIS A 49 -7.21 4.95 -3.70
N VAL A 50 -6.21 5.80 -3.96
CA VAL A 50 -4.95 5.80 -3.22
C VAL A 50 -4.99 6.90 -2.18
N THR A 51 -4.62 6.56 -0.96
CA THR A 51 -4.64 7.45 0.18
C THR A 51 -3.33 7.37 0.94
N MET A 52 -2.78 8.52 1.30
CA MET A 52 -1.68 8.61 2.26
C MET A 52 -2.22 8.98 3.64
N ASN A 53 -1.89 8.16 4.64
CA ASN A 53 -2.35 8.29 6.00
C ASN A 53 -1.17 8.49 6.96
N TYR A 54 -1.34 9.34 7.97
CA TYR A 54 -0.35 9.43 9.04
C TYR A 54 -0.59 8.35 10.10
N ARG A 55 0.46 7.62 10.44
CA ARG A 55 0.46 6.52 11.40
C ARG A 55 1.31 6.94 12.61
N PRO A 56 0.69 7.32 13.74
CA PRO A 56 1.42 7.59 14.97
C PRO A 56 2.25 6.37 15.39
N THR A 57 3.46 6.59 15.89
CA THR A 57 4.39 5.55 16.33
C THR A 57 5.29 6.13 17.40
N ASP A 58 5.30 5.53 18.58
CA ASP A 58 6.14 6.00 19.67
C ASP A 58 7.59 5.51 19.49
N ALA A 59 8.56 6.27 20.02
CA ALA A 59 9.97 5.96 19.85
C ALA A 59 10.37 4.55 20.33
N GLY A 60 9.65 4.02 21.32
CA GLY A 60 9.85 2.69 21.88
C GLY A 60 9.25 1.55 21.06
N ASP A 61 8.29 1.85 20.17
CA ASP A 61 7.56 0.84 19.40
C ASP A 61 8.42 0.25 18.28
N PRO A 62 8.11 -0.98 17.82
CA PRO A 62 8.67 -1.52 16.59
C PRO A 62 8.43 -0.57 15.41
N CYS A 63 9.47 -0.29 14.64
CA CYS A 63 9.39 0.62 13.53
C CYS A 63 8.54 0.02 12.38
N PRO A 64 7.47 0.69 11.90
CA PRO A 64 6.58 0.16 10.87
C PRO A 64 7.24 -0.07 9.50
N CYS A 65 8.50 0.31 9.30
CA CYS A 65 9.19 0.07 8.03
C CYS A 65 9.57 -1.41 7.80
N GLY A 66 9.32 -2.30 8.77
CA GLY A 66 9.66 -3.72 8.67
C GLY A 66 11.10 -4.07 9.06
N SER A 67 11.91 -3.08 9.49
CA SER A 67 13.33 -3.31 9.83
C SER A 67 13.61 -4.14 11.09
N GLY A 68 12.59 -4.45 11.90
CA GLY A 68 12.75 -5.08 13.23
C GLY A 68 13.32 -4.17 14.33
N LYS A 69 13.80 -2.96 14.01
CA LYS A 69 14.32 -1.98 14.98
C LYS A 69 13.21 -1.19 15.65
N ARG A 70 13.49 -0.57 16.80
CA ARG A 70 12.61 0.43 17.42
C ARG A 70 12.56 1.72 16.60
N PHE A 71 11.40 2.38 16.55
CA PHE A 71 11.18 3.59 15.74
C PHE A 71 12.18 4.70 16.03
N GLY A 72 12.48 4.95 17.32
CA GLY A 72 13.42 5.98 17.75
C GLY A 72 14.86 5.78 17.28
N SER A 73 15.21 4.53 16.96
CA SER A 73 16.53 4.14 16.42
C SER A 73 16.51 3.86 14.91
N CYS A 74 15.39 4.13 14.23
CA CYS A 74 15.17 3.76 12.83
C CYS A 74 14.63 4.92 11.99
N CYS A 75 13.32 5.00 11.74
CA CYS A 75 12.74 6.05 10.88
C CYS A 75 12.60 7.41 11.58
N GLN A 76 12.51 7.45 12.92
CA GLN A 76 12.28 8.69 13.64
C GLN A 76 13.37 9.75 13.39
N PRO A 77 14.68 9.46 13.51
CA PRO A 77 15.72 10.49 13.39
C PRO A 77 15.98 10.95 11.94
N LEU A 78 15.39 10.30 10.93
CA LEU A 78 15.62 10.67 9.53
C LEU A 78 15.02 12.05 9.23
N PRO A 79 15.67 12.86 8.37
CA PRO A 79 15.16 14.17 7.98
C PRO A 79 13.98 14.10 6.98
N TYR A 80 13.61 12.91 6.54
CA TYR A 80 12.49 12.63 5.66
C TYR A 80 11.65 11.47 6.20
N TRP A 81 10.39 11.42 5.82
CA TRP A 81 9.56 10.22 5.99
C TRP A 81 9.91 9.21 4.90
N ARG A 82 10.00 7.95 5.31
CA ARG A 82 10.00 6.80 4.40
C ARG A 82 8.59 6.21 4.40
N PRO A 83 7.79 6.41 3.33
CA PRO A 83 6.45 5.89 3.28
C PRO A 83 6.44 4.36 3.41
N VAL A 84 5.42 3.86 4.09
CA VAL A 84 5.16 2.42 4.23
C VAL A 84 3.84 2.04 3.56
N CYS A 85 3.63 0.77 3.29
CA CYS A 85 2.34 0.22 2.90
C CYS A 85 2.02 -1.01 3.75
N PRO A 86 0.73 -1.31 4.01
CA PRO A 86 0.37 -2.49 4.79
C PRO A 86 0.72 -3.77 4.01
N ASN A 87 1.20 -4.78 4.71
CA ASN A 87 1.42 -6.11 4.14
C ASN A 87 0.07 -6.83 3.91
N PRO A 88 0.00 -7.81 3.00
CA PRO A 88 -1.19 -8.64 2.82
C PRO A 88 -1.72 -9.18 4.16
N GLY A 89 -3.05 -9.23 4.32
CA GLY A 89 -3.69 -9.62 5.57
C GLY A 89 -3.47 -8.64 6.74
N MET A 90 -3.00 -7.41 6.47
CA MET A 90 -2.65 -6.40 7.48
C MET A 90 -1.58 -6.88 8.49
N GLN A 91 -0.72 -7.81 8.07
CA GLN A 91 0.36 -8.37 8.89
C GLN A 91 1.57 -7.44 8.95
N GLY A 92 1.37 -6.28 9.57
CA GLY A 92 2.37 -5.23 9.66
C GLY A 92 2.50 -4.41 8.37
N TYR A 93 3.66 -3.79 8.20
CA TYR A 93 3.93 -2.81 7.16
C TYR A 93 5.34 -3.03 6.59
N SER A 94 5.51 -2.62 5.34
CA SER A 94 6.80 -2.60 4.64
C SER A 94 7.05 -1.23 4.05
N LEU A 95 8.32 -0.88 3.86
CA LEU A 95 8.69 0.28 3.06
C LEU A 95 8.06 0.20 1.66
N ILE A 96 7.61 1.35 1.14
CA ILE A 96 7.17 1.43 -0.24
C ILE A 96 8.36 1.21 -1.17
N ARG A 97 8.20 0.23 -2.04
CA ARG A 97 9.09 -0.11 -3.15
C ARG A 97 8.20 -0.59 -4.28
N LEU A 98 7.82 0.34 -5.17
CA LEU A 98 6.97 0.04 -6.30
C LEU A 98 7.73 -0.83 -7.30
N GLN A 99 7.16 -1.98 -7.61
CA GLN A 99 7.77 -3.01 -8.43
C GLN A 99 6.78 -3.51 -9.46
N SER A 100 7.31 -3.85 -10.63
CA SER A 100 6.60 -4.61 -11.65
C SER A 100 7.36 -5.88 -11.98
N ALA A 101 6.66 -7.01 -12.02
CA ALA A 101 7.16 -8.29 -12.49
C ALA A 101 6.47 -8.62 -13.82
N ARG A 102 7.26 -8.80 -14.88
CA ARG A 102 6.77 -9.07 -16.23
C ARG A 102 7.09 -10.49 -16.65
N PHE A 103 6.05 -11.23 -17.04
CA PHE A 103 6.15 -12.49 -17.76
C PHE A 103 5.74 -12.29 -19.21
N THR A 104 6.46 -12.89 -20.15
CA THR A 104 6.17 -12.84 -21.58
C THR A 104 6.05 -14.26 -22.13
N ASN A 105 5.47 -14.40 -23.33
CA ASN A 105 5.27 -15.68 -24.00
C ASN A 105 4.45 -16.69 -23.16
N ILE A 106 3.47 -16.19 -22.41
CA ILE A 106 2.63 -17.02 -21.54
C ILE A 106 1.45 -17.64 -22.30
N LEU A 107 0.95 -18.77 -21.80
CA LEU A 107 -0.30 -19.38 -22.24
C LEU A 107 -1.47 -18.56 -21.65
N ARG A 108 -1.99 -17.61 -22.44
CA ARG A 108 -2.94 -16.60 -21.98
C ARG A 108 -4.19 -17.22 -21.35
N ASP A 109 -4.76 -18.25 -21.98
CA ASP A 109 -6.00 -18.87 -21.52
C ASP A 109 -5.83 -19.62 -20.18
N GLU A 110 -4.68 -20.27 -19.97
CA GLU A 110 -4.37 -20.93 -18.71
C GLU A 110 -4.19 -19.90 -17.58
N VAL A 111 -3.49 -18.80 -17.87
CA VAL A 111 -3.30 -17.70 -16.92
C VAL A 111 -4.64 -17.04 -16.59
N TYR A 112 -5.46 -16.75 -17.60
CA TYR A 112 -6.79 -16.19 -17.43
C TYR A 112 -7.65 -17.08 -16.52
N ALA A 113 -7.77 -18.37 -16.85
CA ALA A 113 -8.58 -19.30 -16.06
C ALA A 113 -8.10 -19.39 -14.60
N CYS A 114 -6.79 -19.41 -14.38
CA CYS A 114 -6.22 -19.47 -13.03
C CYS A 114 -6.47 -18.20 -12.21
N LEU A 115 -6.33 -17.01 -12.82
CA LEU A 115 -6.59 -15.76 -12.12
C LEU A 115 -8.08 -15.53 -11.90
N GLN A 116 -8.92 -15.94 -12.85
CA GLN A 116 -10.38 -15.77 -12.78
C GLN A 116 -11.02 -16.62 -11.67
N ASP A 117 -10.52 -17.84 -11.42
CA ASP A 117 -11.03 -18.72 -10.36
C ASP A 117 -10.42 -18.42 -8.97
N ASN A 118 -9.42 -17.53 -8.90
CA ASN A 118 -8.72 -17.25 -7.65
C ASN A 118 -9.52 -16.33 -6.72
N LYS A 119 -10.01 -16.87 -5.61
CA LYS A 119 -10.81 -16.15 -4.60
C LYS A 119 -10.12 -14.96 -3.92
N ARG A 120 -8.79 -14.83 -4.05
CA ARG A 120 -8.02 -13.69 -3.50
C ARG A 120 -7.97 -12.51 -4.47
N LEU A 121 -8.43 -12.73 -5.69
CA LEU A 121 -8.47 -11.75 -6.77
C LEU A 121 -9.90 -11.29 -7.02
N TYR A 122 -10.01 -10.07 -7.50
CA TYR A 122 -11.25 -9.52 -8.03
C TYR A 122 -10.98 -8.95 -9.40
N CYS A 123 -11.70 -9.46 -10.41
CA CYS A 123 -11.62 -8.96 -11.77
C CYS A 123 -12.27 -7.57 -11.83
N THR A 124 -11.49 -6.54 -12.12
CA THR A 124 -12.00 -5.15 -12.19
C THR A 124 -12.29 -4.71 -13.61
N GLU A 125 -11.69 -5.37 -14.60
CA GLU A 125 -11.87 -5.10 -16.03
C GLU A 125 -11.64 -6.40 -16.79
N ASP A 126 -12.58 -6.78 -17.66
CA ASP A 126 -12.45 -7.93 -18.55
C ASP A 126 -12.83 -7.51 -19.97
N THR A 127 -11.81 -7.35 -20.81
CA THR A 127 -11.96 -6.94 -22.21
C THR A 127 -11.12 -7.83 -23.12
N PRO A 128 -11.41 -7.87 -24.44
CA PRO A 128 -10.59 -8.61 -25.39
C PRO A 128 -9.10 -8.23 -25.37
N HIS A 129 -8.78 -6.95 -25.12
CA HIS A 129 -7.42 -6.42 -25.19
C HIS A 129 -6.63 -6.61 -23.89
N ARG A 130 -7.32 -6.55 -22.75
CA ARG A 130 -6.70 -6.71 -21.44
C ARG A 130 -7.71 -7.16 -20.39
N VAL A 131 -7.20 -7.87 -19.40
CA VAL A 131 -7.96 -8.26 -18.21
C VAL A 131 -7.16 -7.83 -16.98
N PHE A 132 -7.85 -7.25 -16.01
CA PHE A 132 -7.24 -6.65 -14.83
C PHE A 132 -7.84 -7.22 -13.56
N TRP A 133 -6.99 -7.68 -12.65
CA TRP A 133 -7.40 -8.14 -11.32
C TRP A 133 -6.71 -7.35 -10.22
N ALA A 134 -7.47 -6.97 -9.20
CA ALA A 134 -6.95 -6.46 -7.94
C ALA A 134 -6.74 -7.62 -6.96
N TYR A 135 -5.58 -7.66 -6.30
CA TYR A 135 -5.30 -8.60 -5.23
C TYR A 135 -5.79 -8.06 -3.88
N TRP A 136 -6.84 -8.66 -3.34
CA TRP A 136 -7.42 -8.28 -2.05
C TRP A 136 -6.81 -9.02 -0.86
N GLY A 137 -6.04 -10.09 -1.13
CA GLY A 137 -5.49 -10.96 -0.09
C GLY A 137 -6.50 -11.98 0.42
N ASP A 138 -6.13 -12.65 1.51
CA ASP A 138 -6.92 -13.70 2.16
C ASP A 138 -6.73 -13.59 3.69
N PRO A 139 -7.72 -13.08 4.44
CA PRO A 139 -9.03 -12.61 3.96
C PRO A 139 -8.95 -11.29 3.20
N ALA A 140 -9.97 -10.99 2.40
CA ALA A 140 -10.21 -9.63 1.91
C ALA A 140 -10.58 -8.70 3.08
N ILE A 141 -10.05 -7.47 3.07
CA ILE A 141 -10.19 -6.53 4.19
C ILE A 141 -10.84 -5.23 3.72
N ASP A 142 -11.98 -4.91 4.31
CA ASP A 142 -12.69 -3.66 4.07
C ASP A 142 -12.22 -2.58 5.07
N VAL A 143 -11.91 -1.40 4.55
CA VAL A 143 -11.60 -0.20 5.33
C VAL A 143 -12.57 0.92 4.95
N ARG A 144 -12.51 2.05 5.68
CA ARG A 144 -13.43 3.18 5.47
C ARG A 144 -13.55 3.66 4.01
N HIS A 145 -12.47 3.53 3.23
CA HIS A 145 -12.38 4.08 1.88
C HIS A 145 -12.60 3.04 0.77
N GLY A 146 -12.95 1.79 1.12
CA GLY A 146 -13.15 0.69 0.20
C GLY A 146 -12.42 -0.58 0.64
N ARG A 147 -12.36 -1.56 -0.24
CA ARG A 147 -11.64 -2.82 -0.02
C ARG A 147 -10.16 -2.66 -0.30
N LEU A 148 -9.29 -3.17 0.57
CA LEU A 148 -7.85 -3.04 0.38
C LEU A 148 -7.39 -3.75 -0.90
N CYS A 149 -6.50 -3.08 -1.64
CA CYS A 149 -5.77 -3.65 -2.76
C CYS A 149 -4.28 -3.70 -2.42
N PHE A 150 -3.73 -4.91 -2.42
CA PHE A 150 -2.33 -5.16 -2.09
C PHE A 150 -1.42 -5.16 -3.32
N GLY A 151 -1.97 -5.34 -4.51
CA GLY A 151 -1.28 -5.27 -5.80
C GLY A 151 -2.21 -5.69 -6.93
N ASP A 152 -1.66 -5.80 -8.13
CA ASP A 152 -2.44 -5.94 -9.35
C ASP A 152 -1.86 -6.96 -10.31
N PHE A 153 -2.75 -7.54 -11.12
CA PHE A 153 -2.43 -8.38 -12.27
C PHE A 153 -3.07 -7.78 -13.52
N GLU A 154 -2.28 -7.62 -14.57
CA GLU A 154 -2.76 -7.19 -15.88
C GLU A 154 -2.33 -8.23 -16.93
N LEU A 155 -3.30 -8.93 -17.49
CA LEU A 155 -3.10 -9.86 -18.59
C LEU A 155 -3.40 -9.15 -19.91
N GLN A 156 -2.38 -9.02 -20.76
CA GLN A 156 -2.47 -8.31 -22.04
C GLN A 156 -2.71 -9.30 -23.20
N GLU A 157 -3.30 -8.81 -24.29
CA GLU A 157 -3.51 -9.59 -25.53
C GLU A 157 -2.22 -10.14 -26.14
N ASN A 158 -1.09 -9.45 -25.94
CA ASN A 158 0.23 -9.82 -26.47
C ASN A 158 0.94 -10.92 -25.66
N HIS A 159 0.20 -11.77 -24.95
CA HIS A 159 0.76 -12.85 -24.11
C HIS A 159 1.76 -12.34 -23.06
N THR A 160 1.42 -11.22 -22.43
CA THR A 160 2.18 -10.65 -21.31
C THR A 160 1.32 -10.61 -20.05
N LEU A 161 1.89 -11.06 -18.93
CA LEU A 161 1.34 -10.82 -17.61
C LEU A 161 2.23 -9.81 -16.88
N LEU A 162 1.63 -8.70 -16.46
CA LEU A 162 2.26 -7.71 -15.60
C LEU A 162 1.69 -7.81 -14.20
N ILE A 163 2.56 -7.95 -13.20
CA ILE A 163 2.20 -7.97 -11.79
C ILE A 163 2.80 -6.73 -11.14
N THR A 164 2.01 -5.94 -10.42
CA THR A 164 2.48 -4.70 -9.77
C THR A 164 2.23 -4.74 -8.27
N ALA A 165 3.24 -4.38 -7.47
CA ALA A 165 3.17 -4.37 -6.02
C ALA A 165 3.93 -3.19 -5.40
N LEU A 166 3.51 -2.76 -4.20
CA LEU A 166 4.10 -1.63 -3.48
C LEU A 166 5.19 -2.01 -2.46
N SER A 167 5.53 -3.29 -2.31
CA SER A 167 6.62 -3.75 -1.46
C SER A 167 7.07 -5.16 -1.86
N ASP A 168 8.24 -5.59 -1.39
CA ASP A 168 8.74 -6.96 -1.60
C ASP A 168 7.77 -7.99 -1.03
N ALA A 169 7.25 -7.78 0.19
CA ALA A 169 6.29 -8.68 0.83
C ALA A 169 4.97 -8.81 0.04
N ARG A 170 4.53 -7.72 -0.62
CA ARG A 170 3.37 -7.77 -1.52
C ARG A 170 3.74 -8.52 -2.80
N MET A 171 4.88 -8.21 -3.43
CA MET A 171 5.31 -8.88 -4.65
C MET A 171 5.44 -10.39 -4.46
N GLU A 172 6.03 -10.83 -3.35
CA GLU A 172 6.10 -12.25 -2.97
C GLU A 172 4.72 -12.88 -2.94
N ALA A 173 3.76 -12.28 -2.22
CA ALA A 173 2.40 -12.78 -2.13
C ALA A 173 1.66 -12.81 -3.48
N LEU A 174 1.95 -11.90 -4.40
CA LEU A 174 1.36 -11.92 -5.74
C LEU A 174 2.03 -13.00 -6.62
N LEU A 175 3.34 -13.21 -6.52
CA LEU A 175 4.03 -14.27 -7.26
C LEU A 175 3.62 -15.68 -6.79
N GLU A 176 3.24 -15.83 -5.51
CA GLU A 176 2.62 -17.06 -4.99
C GLU A 176 1.34 -17.44 -5.75
N VAL A 177 0.52 -16.46 -6.14
CA VAL A 177 -0.75 -16.69 -6.84
C VAL A 177 -0.53 -17.39 -8.18
N VAL A 178 0.52 -17.00 -8.90
CA VAL A 178 0.83 -17.52 -10.24
C VAL A 178 1.85 -18.65 -10.22
N ARG A 179 2.38 -19.03 -9.05
CA ARG A 179 3.34 -20.13 -8.90
C ARG A 179 2.86 -21.46 -9.52
N PRO A 180 1.60 -21.89 -9.37
CA PRO A 180 1.12 -23.15 -9.96
C PRO A 180 1.25 -23.19 -11.49
N LEU A 181 1.26 -22.03 -12.15
CA LEU A 181 1.35 -21.90 -13.61
C LEU A 181 2.77 -22.07 -14.15
N LYS A 182 3.80 -22.09 -13.28
CA LYS A 182 5.20 -22.32 -13.67
C LYS A 182 5.69 -21.40 -14.81
N LEU A 183 5.34 -20.12 -14.76
CA LEU A 183 5.62 -19.12 -15.81
C LEU A 183 7.11 -18.75 -15.97
N GLY A 184 8.04 -19.44 -15.28
CA GLY A 184 9.46 -19.10 -15.26
C GLY A 184 9.80 -17.95 -14.31
N THR A 185 10.93 -17.27 -14.56
CA THR A 185 11.37 -16.12 -13.75
C THR A 185 10.92 -14.82 -14.42
N PRO A 186 10.20 -13.93 -13.71
CA PRO A 186 9.79 -12.66 -14.29
C PRO A 186 10.96 -11.69 -14.42
N GLN A 187 10.84 -10.76 -15.36
CA GLN A 187 11.68 -9.56 -15.38
C GLN A 187 11.14 -8.58 -14.35
N ILE A 188 11.91 -8.33 -13.29
CA ILE A 188 11.53 -7.40 -12.22
C ILE A 188 12.12 -6.02 -12.49
N GLN A 189 11.28 -5.00 -12.50
CA GLN A 189 11.65 -3.59 -12.51
C GLN A 189 11.21 -2.94 -11.21
N VAL A 190 12.05 -2.03 -10.70
CA VAL A 190 11.78 -1.31 -9.46
C VAL A 190 11.86 0.19 -9.73
N GLU A 191 10.79 0.89 -9.37
CA GLU A 191 10.75 2.34 -9.49
C GLU A 191 11.57 3.01 -8.37
N PRO A 192 12.19 4.18 -8.63
CA PRO A 192 12.91 4.93 -7.61
C PRO A 192 12.01 5.27 -6.41
N VAL A 193 12.56 5.15 -5.21
CA VAL A 193 11.85 5.49 -3.97
C VAL A 193 11.70 7.01 -3.87
N GLN A 194 10.46 7.46 -3.66
CA GLN A 194 10.17 8.85 -3.34
C GLN A 194 10.24 9.08 -1.83
N TYR A 195 11.06 10.04 -1.42
CA TYR A 195 11.15 10.50 -0.03
C TYR A 195 10.28 11.74 0.15
N VAL A 196 9.61 11.84 1.30
CA VAL A 196 8.83 13.02 1.67
C VAL A 196 9.58 13.77 2.74
N GLU A 197 10.03 14.99 2.46
CA GLU A 197 10.72 15.82 3.44
C GLU A 197 9.84 16.05 4.67
N LYS A 198 10.44 15.95 5.86
CA LYS A 198 9.75 16.32 7.09
C LYS A 198 9.76 17.83 7.23
N PRO A 199 8.65 18.47 7.65
CA PRO A 199 8.66 19.88 8.00
C PRO A 199 9.77 20.18 9.00
N GLY A 200 10.68 21.09 8.66
CA GLY A 200 11.69 21.58 9.58
C GLY A 200 11.01 22.24 10.78
N ARG A 201 11.39 21.89 12.01
CA ARG A 201 10.95 22.64 13.20
C ARG A 201 11.39 24.08 13.02
N LYS A 202 10.44 25.03 12.86
CA LYS A 202 10.74 26.44 13.11
C LYS A 202 11.29 26.52 14.53
N ALA A 203 12.54 26.94 14.68
CA ALA A 203 13.12 27.18 15.99
C ALA A 203 12.16 28.10 16.78
N PRO A 204 11.91 27.85 18.08
CA PRO A 204 11.08 28.74 18.87
C PRO A 204 11.68 30.14 18.79
N THR A 205 10.91 31.08 18.24
CA THR A 205 11.29 32.49 18.13
C THR A 205 11.62 32.97 19.52
N ARG A 206 12.92 33.15 19.80
CA ARG A 206 13.42 33.75 21.04
C ARG A 206 12.79 35.13 21.14
N LYS A 207 11.70 35.28 21.91
CA LYS A 207 11.17 36.59 22.28
C LYS A 207 12.31 37.34 22.95
N ARG A 208 12.90 38.32 22.24
CA ARG A 208 13.83 39.28 22.82
C ARG A 208 13.07 39.96 23.96
N ARG A 209 13.38 39.59 25.20
CA ARG A 209 13.06 40.42 26.37
C ARG A 209 13.74 41.77 26.13
N ARG A 210 12.97 42.79 25.77
CA ARG A 210 13.39 44.19 25.91
C ARG A 210 13.64 44.39 27.40
N LYS A 211 14.89 44.68 27.76
CA LYS A 211 15.21 45.23 29.08
C LYS A 211 14.62 46.65 29.11
N SER A 212 13.76 46.90 30.09
CA SER A 212 13.43 48.26 30.54
C SER A 212 14.67 48.96 31.07
#